data_AF-A0A7W1T9N3-F1
#
_entry.id   AF-A0A7W1T9N3-F1
#
_cell.length_a   1.000
_cell.length_b   1.000
_cell.length_c   1.000
_cell.angle_alpha   90.00
_cell.angle_beta   90.00
_cell.angle_gamma   90.00
#
_symmetry.space_group_name_H-M   'P 1'
#
loop_
_entity.id
_entity.type
_entity.pdbx_description
1 polymer ?
#
loop_
_entity_poly.entity_id
_entity_poly.type
_entity_poly.pdbx_seq_one_letter_code
_entity_poly.pdbx_strand_id
1 'polypeptide(L)'
;SEHSQVAANGDIHVRRVRGGRLVCGGSITAEIAGDAAGTPTELWAGQGLGLEQHQELVRVVTARHAAARERLLAESKALKAEIDDATLSGKRLEGAHFTRRDVLVERQAKLHLMTGHLDSLRRTAEEVRQRVESGRATLDRAPGAPTPVDPSAAIRIAQLAHDGVSVRIADNDAETLVMPQGMLMVGRT
;
A
#
# COMPACT_ATOMS: atom_id res chain seq x y z
N SER A 1 -19.26 17.40 -11.68
CA SER A 1 -19.04 15.93 -11.63
C SER A 1 -17.64 15.71 -11.11
N GLU A 2 -17.49 15.09 -9.95
CA GLU A 2 -16.16 14.71 -9.46
C GLU A 2 -15.62 13.61 -10.38
N HIS A 3 -14.66 13.94 -11.22
CA HIS A 3 -13.98 12.95 -12.05
C HIS A 3 -13.00 12.20 -11.15
N SER A 4 -13.23 10.90 -10.95
CA SER A 4 -12.30 10.07 -10.16
C SER A 4 -10.95 10.00 -10.87
N GLN A 5 -9.90 10.45 -10.17
CA GLN A 5 -8.52 10.35 -10.62
C GLN A 5 -7.78 9.35 -9.72
N VAL A 6 -7.15 8.36 -10.35
CA VAL A 6 -6.22 7.43 -9.70
C VAL A 6 -4.83 7.74 -10.22
N ALA A 7 -3.86 7.88 -9.32
CA ALA A 7 -2.50 8.18 -9.70
C ALA A 7 -1.50 7.31 -8.92
N ALA A 8 -0.48 6.79 -9.60
CA ALA A 8 0.53 5.90 -9.01
C ALA A 8 1.94 6.22 -9.55
N ASN A 9 2.99 5.94 -8.78
CA ASN A 9 4.36 6.12 -9.27
C ASN A 9 4.94 4.89 -9.99
N GLY A 10 4.39 3.71 -9.74
CA GLY A 10 4.84 2.46 -10.36
C GLY A 10 3.88 1.98 -11.45
N ASP A 11 3.84 0.68 -11.69
CA ASP A 11 2.90 0.06 -12.61
C ASP A 11 1.48 0.00 -12.03
N ILE A 12 0.47 0.06 -12.89
CA ILE A 12 -0.92 -0.22 -12.53
C ILE A 12 -1.41 -1.48 -13.24
N HIS A 13 -1.92 -2.43 -12.45
CA HIS A 13 -2.61 -3.61 -12.95
C HIS A 13 -4.05 -3.61 -12.46
N VAL A 14 -5.00 -3.54 -13.40
CA VAL A 14 -6.42 -3.45 -13.10
C VAL A 14 -7.22 -4.36 -14.00
N ARG A 15 -8.26 -4.98 -13.44
CA ARG A 15 -9.17 -5.80 -14.24
C ARG A 15 -9.98 -4.93 -15.19
N ARG A 16 -10.55 -3.83 -14.68
CA ARG A 16 -11.43 -2.98 -15.46
C ARG A 16 -11.32 -1.51 -15.05
N VAL A 17 -11.22 -0.63 -16.04
CA VAL A 17 -11.28 0.83 -15.85
C VAL A 17 -12.61 1.34 -16.43
N ARG A 18 -13.38 2.10 -15.64
CA ARG A 18 -14.64 2.70 -16.08
C ARG A 18 -14.66 4.17 -15.71
N GLY A 19 -14.45 5.03 -16.69
CA GLY A 19 -14.50 6.46 -16.51
C GLY A 19 -13.32 7.04 -15.72
N GLY A 20 -13.17 8.36 -15.80
CA GLY A 20 -12.17 9.09 -15.05
C GLY A 20 -10.78 8.97 -15.65
N ARG A 21 -9.76 9.22 -14.82
CA ARG A 21 -8.36 9.31 -15.25
C ARG A 21 -7.47 8.40 -14.42
N LEU A 22 -6.69 7.58 -15.10
CA LEU A 22 -5.71 6.70 -14.48
C LEU A 22 -4.31 7.12 -14.94
N VAL A 23 -3.48 7.61 -14.02
CA VAL A 23 -2.13 8.11 -14.33
C VAL A 23 -1.11 7.24 -13.60
N CYS A 24 -0.03 6.83 -14.27
CA CYS A 24 1.08 6.20 -13.60
C CYS A 24 2.45 6.52 -14.16
N GLY A 25 3.46 6.46 -13.28
CA GLY A 25 4.87 6.59 -13.66
C GLY A 25 5.40 5.38 -14.44
N GLY A 26 4.86 4.18 -14.19
CA GLY A 26 5.22 2.96 -14.93
C GLY A 26 4.25 2.63 -16.06
N SER A 27 4.05 1.35 -16.32
CA SER A 27 3.14 0.80 -17.32
C SER A 27 1.73 0.55 -16.79
N ILE A 28 0.72 0.63 -17.66
CA ILE A 28 -0.68 0.29 -17.34
C ILE A 28 -1.03 -1.04 -18.02
N THR A 29 -1.56 -1.98 -17.26
CA THR A 29 -2.19 -3.19 -17.79
C THR A 29 -3.64 -3.24 -17.36
N ALA A 30 -4.56 -3.25 -18.34
CA ALA A 30 -5.99 -3.37 -18.13
C ALA A 30 -6.58 -4.54 -18.92
N GLU A 31 -7.45 -5.36 -18.32
CA GLU A 31 -8.18 -6.36 -19.11
C GLU A 31 -9.28 -5.68 -19.93
N ILE A 32 -10.04 -4.77 -19.32
CA ILE A 32 -11.13 -4.04 -19.99
C ILE A 32 -11.01 -2.54 -19.73
N ALA A 33 -10.97 -1.73 -20.78
CA ALA A 33 -11.05 -0.26 -20.66
C ALA A 33 -12.39 0.26 -21.20
N GLY A 34 -13.04 1.10 -20.39
CA GLY A 34 -14.34 1.72 -20.67
C GLY A 34 -15.55 0.95 -20.14
N ASP A 35 -16.72 1.48 -20.46
CA ASP A 35 -18.02 0.86 -20.22
C ASP A 35 -18.94 0.96 -21.45
N ALA A 36 -20.12 0.36 -21.36
CA ALA A 36 -21.10 0.39 -22.45
C ALA A 36 -21.81 1.75 -22.57
N ALA A 37 -21.67 2.62 -21.57
CA ALA A 37 -22.31 3.94 -21.54
C ALA A 37 -21.49 5.01 -22.28
N GLY A 38 -20.27 4.68 -22.72
CA GLY A 38 -19.37 5.63 -23.38
C GLY A 38 -18.72 6.59 -22.39
N THR A 39 -18.53 6.17 -21.13
CA THR A 39 -17.98 7.06 -20.10
C THR A 39 -16.52 7.42 -20.43
N PRO A 40 -16.16 8.72 -20.51
CA PRO A 40 -14.81 9.18 -20.83
C PRO A 40 -13.76 8.57 -19.90
N THR A 41 -12.82 7.82 -20.49
CA THR A 41 -11.78 7.08 -19.77
C THR A 41 -10.42 7.46 -20.33
N GLU A 42 -9.54 8.02 -19.49
CA GLU A 42 -8.18 8.41 -19.86
C GLU A 42 -7.16 7.55 -19.12
N LEU A 43 -6.22 6.95 -19.86
CA LEU A 43 -5.10 6.18 -19.34
C LEU A 43 -3.78 6.88 -19.69
N TRP A 44 -2.98 7.23 -18.71
CA TRP A 44 -1.71 7.92 -18.90
C TRP A 44 -0.58 7.16 -18.22
N ALA A 45 0.27 6.50 -19.00
CA ALA A 45 1.45 5.77 -18.52
C ALA A 45 2.71 6.62 -18.69
N GLY A 46 3.79 6.28 -17.98
CA GLY A 46 5.07 6.98 -18.10
C GLY A 46 5.11 8.39 -17.52
N GLN A 47 4.07 8.82 -16.80
CA GLN A 47 4.01 10.13 -16.14
C GLN A 47 3.98 9.93 -14.63
N GLY A 48 5.12 10.13 -13.98
CA GLY A 48 5.16 10.09 -12.52
C GLY A 48 4.30 11.21 -11.91
N LEU A 49 4.00 11.08 -10.62
CA LEU A 49 3.33 12.15 -9.87
C LEU A 49 4.19 13.44 -9.87
N GLY A 50 3.54 14.59 -10.04
CA GLY A 50 4.21 15.87 -9.82
C GLY A 50 4.82 15.92 -8.40
N LEU A 51 5.89 16.69 -8.21
CA LEU A 51 6.62 16.75 -6.94
C LEU A 51 5.69 16.99 -5.73
N GLU A 52 4.75 17.92 -5.84
CA GLU A 52 3.76 18.21 -4.78
C GLU A 52 2.87 17.00 -4.47
N GLN A 53 2.34 16.33 -5.49
CA GLN A 53 1.49 15.14 -5.33
C GLN A 53 2.28 13.96 -4.75
N HIS A 54 3.55 13.80 -5.17
CA HIS A 54 4.43 12.78 -4.62
C HIS A 54 4.73 13.04 -3.14
N GLN A 55 5.06 14.28 -2.78
CA GLN A 55 5.30 14.67 -1.39
C GLN A 55 4.04 14.46 -0.54
N GLU A 56 2.86 14.83 -1.04
CA GLU A 56 1.60 14.62 -0.34
C GLU A 56 1.31 13.14 -0.13
N LEU A 57 1.50 12.31 -1.16
CA LEU A 57 1.36 10.86 -1.04
C LEU A 57 2.31 10.28 0.02
N VAL A 58 3.58 10.68 -0.01
CA VAL A 58 4.58 10.22 0.96
C VAL A 58 4.22 10.69 2.38
N ARG A 59 3.72 11.93 2.55
CA ARG A 59 3.23 12.44 3.84
C ARG A 59 2.08 11.61 4.37
N VAL A 60 1.07 11.33 3.55
CA VAL A 60 -0.11 10.54 3.94
C VAL A 60 0.29 9.11 4.32
N VAL A 61 1.13 8.45 3.51
CA VAL A 61 1.61 7.10 3.79
C VAL A 61 2.45 7.06 5.08
N THR A 62 3.34 8.03 5.25
CA THR A 62 4.17 8.14 6.46
C THR A 62 3.31 8.37 7.71
N ALA A 63 2.30 9.24 7.64
CA ALA A 63 1.37 9.49 8.73
C ALA A 63 0.56 8.23 9.08
N ARG A 64 0.09 7.48 8.08
CA ARG A 64 -0.60 6.20 8.29
C ARG A 64 0.30 5.18 8.99
N HIS A 65 1.56 5.06 8.58
CA HIS A 65 2.51 4.17 9.23
C HIS A 65 2.84 4.63 10.67
N ALA A 66 2.97 5.92 10.92
CA ALA A 66 3.16 6.46 12.26
C ALA A 66 1.99 6.10 13.19
N ALA A 67 0.74 6.29 12.73
CA ALA A 67 -0.45 5.92 13.48
C ALA A 67 -0.54 4.40 13.74
N ALA A 68 -0.17 3.57 12.76
CA ALA A 68 -0.11 2.12 12.95
C ALA A 68 0.93 1.73 14.01
N ARG A 69 2.10 2.38 14.01
CA ARG A 69 3.14 2.16 15.03
C ARG A 69 2.66 2.55 16.43
N GLU A 70 1.98 3.68 16.57
CA GLU A 70 1.44 4.10 17.87
C GLU A 70 0.45 3.08 18.45
N ARG A 71 -0.42 2.52 17.60
CA ARG A 71 -1.33 1.44 18.00
C ARG A 71 -0.57 0.19 18.46
N LEU A 72 0.41 -0.26 17.68
CA LEU A 72 1.23 -1.43 18.05
C LEU A 72 2.01 -1.22 19.35
N LEU A 73 2.50 -0.01 19.61
CA LEU A 73 3.17 0.34 20.87
C LEU A 73 2.20 0.35 22.05
N ALA A 74 0.99 0.88 21.86
CA ALA A 74 -0.05 0.86 22.89
C ALA A 74 -0.47 -0.58 23.22
N GLU A 75 -0.66 -1.42 22.21
CA GLU A 75 -0.98 -2.84 22.37
C GLU A 75 0.15 -3.59 23.06
N SER A 76 1.41 -3.36 22.66
CA SER A 76 2.60 -3.94 23.31
C SER A 76 2.69 -3.54 24.79
N LYS A 77 2.33 -2.28 25.12
CA LYS A 77 2.32 -1.79 26.51
C LYS A 77 1.23 -2.48 27.34
N ALA A 78 0.03 -2.63 26.78
CA ALA A 78 -1.08 -3.32 27.43
C ALA A 78 -0.74 -4.80 27.67
N LEU A 79 -0.28 -5.51 26.64
CA LEU A 79 0.09 -6.93 26.75
C LEU A 79 1.26 -7.14 27.72
N LYS A 80 2.24 -6.23 27.75
CA LYS A 80 3.30 -6.27 28.75
C LYS A 80 2.77 -6.16 30.17
N ALA A 81 1.82 -5.26 30.44
CA ALA A 81 1.20 -5.14 31.75
C ALA A 81 0.47 -6.44 32.14
N GLU A 82 -0.26 -7.06 31.20
CA GLU A 82 -0.90 -8.36 31.44
C GLU A 82 0.10 -9.49 31.73
N ILE A 83 1.24 -9.52 31.05
CA ILE A 83 2.32 -10.48 31.32
C ILE A 83 2.91 -10.24 32.71
N ASP A 84 3.17 -8.98 33.07
CA ASP A 84 3.75 -8.62 34.36
C ASP A 84 2.78 -9.02 35.51
N ASP A 85 1.48 -8.77 35.35
CA ASP A 85 0.43 -9.19 36.29
C ASP A 85 0.28 -10.72 36.37
N ALA A 86 0.26 -11.41 35.22
CA ALA A 86 0.17 -12.86 35.17
C ALA A 86 1.40 -13.53 35.79
N THR A 87 2.59 -12.94 35.64
CA THR A 87 3.84 -13.40 36.25
C THR A 87 3.81 -13.20 37.76
N LEU A 88 3.38 -12.03 38.24
CA LEU A 88 3.27 -11.73 39.66
C LEU A 88 2.28 -12.67 40.36
N SER A 89 1.12 -12.89 39.74
CA SER A 89 0.13 -13.84 40.23
C SER A 89 0.64 -15.29 40.15
N GLY A 90 1.53 -15.61 39.19
CA GLY A 90 2.22 -16.90 39.11
C GLY A 90 3.10 -17.17 40.34
N LYS A 91 3.97 -16.21 40.66
CA LYS A 91 4.86 -16.26 41.84
C LYS A 91 4.08 -16.41 43.15
N ARG A 92 2.91 -15.76 43.28
CA ARG A 92 2.05 -15.89 44.47
C ARG A 92 1.48 -17.30 44.62
N LEU A 93 1.10 -17.96 43.52
CA LEU A 93 0.58 -19.33 43.57
C LEU A 93 1.68 -20.37 43.81
N GLU A 94 2.89 -20.15 43.30
CA GLU A 94 4.04 -21.02 43.59
C GLU A 94 4.40 -21.03 45.08
N GLY A 95 4.24 -19.90 45.76
CA GLY A 95 4.40 -19.80 47.22
C GLY A 95 3.28 -20.46 48.04
N ALA A 96 2.14 -20.77 47.42
CA ALA A 96 1.06 -21.50 48.06
C ALA A 96 1.29 -23.01 47.88
N HIS A 97 1.63 -23.72 48.97
CA HIS A 97 2.02 -25.14 49.00
C HIS A 97 1.00 -26.16 48.45
N PHE A 98 -0.15 -25.74 47.91
CA PHE A 98 -1.24 -26.61 47.45
C PHE A 98 -1.56 -26.49 45.94
N THR A 99 -0.74 -25.80 45.16
CA THR A 99 -1.01 -25.63 43.72
C THR A 99 -0.68 -26.90 42.95
N ARG A 100 -1.64 -27.40 42.16
CA ARG A 100 -1.45 -28.58 41.32
C ARG A 100 -0.49 -28.28 40.16
N ARG A 101 0.34 -29.26 39.81
CA ARG A 101 1.43 -29.12 38.82
C ARG A 101 0.93 -28.88 37.39
N ASP A 102 -0.21 -29.46 37.03
CA ASP A 102 -0.91 -29.24 35.76
C ASP A 102 -1.27 -27.76 35.55
N VAL A 103 -1.80 -27.09 36.58
CA VAL A 103 -2.18 -25.66 36.54
C VAL A 103 -0.95 -24.77 36.32
N LEU A 104 0.18 -25.11 36.93
CA LEU A 104 1.44 -24.37 36.73
C LEU A 104 1.96 -24.51 35.30
N VAL A 105 1.89 -25.72 34.73
CA VAL A 105 2.33 -26.00 33.35
C VAL A 105 1.46 -25.24 32.33
N GLU A 106 0.13 -25.30 32.48
CA GLU A 106 -0.79 -24.57 31.59
C GLU A 106 -0.55 -23.06 31.64
N ARG A 107 -0.35 -22.52 32.84
CA ARG A 107 -0.05 -21.10 33.03
C ARG A 107 1.27 -20.69 32.41
N GLN A 108 2.30 -21.52 32.55
CA GLN A 108 3.60 -21.26 31.95
C GLN A 108 3.55 -21.31 30.42
N ALA A 109 2.75 -22.23 29.85
CA ALA A 109 2.47 -22.26 28.42
C ALA A 109 1.76 -20.98 27.95
N LYS A 110 0.75 -20.51 28.69
CA LYS A 110 0.07 -19.24 28.39
C LYS A 110 1.02 -18.04 28.45
N LEU A 111 1.86 -17.94 29.48
CA LEU A 111 2.88 -16.88 29.58
C LEU A 111 3.85 -16.91 28.41
N HIS A 112 4.26 -18.11 27.98
CA HIS A 112 5.15 -18.27 26.83
C HIS A 112 4.49 -17.76 25.54
N LEU A 113 3.21 -18.09 25.31
CA LEU A 113 2.45 -17.58 24.16
C LEU A 113 2.31 -16.06 24.19
N MET A 114 1.95 -15.48 25.33
CA MET A 114 1.83 -14.02 25.48
C MET A 114 3.17 -13.31 25.24
N THR A 115 4.27 -13.88 25.74
CA THR A 115 5.63 -13.34 25.53
C THR A 115 6.03 -13.40 24.07
N GLY A 116 5.76 -14.53 23.39
CA GLY A 116 5.99 -14.65 21.95
C GLY A 116 5.17 -13.65 21.13
N HIS A 117 3.92 -13.40 21.52
CA HIS A 117 3.08 -12.37 20.89
C HIS A 117 3.63 -10.96 21.11
N LEU A 118 4.07 -10.62 22.32
CA LEU A 118 4.72 -9.34 22.62
C LEU A 118 5.97 -9.11 21.76
N ASP A 119 6.81 -10.14 21.61
CA ASP A 119 8.01 -10.07 20.77
C ASP A 119 7.66 -9.88 19.29
N SER A 120 6.60 -10.54 18.81
CA SER A 120 6.10 -10.34 17.44
C SER A 120 5.63 -8.90 17.22
N LEU A 121 4.80 -8.35 18.12
CA LEU A 121 4.31 -6.98 18.03
C LEU A 121 5.45 -5.96 18.02
N ARG A 122 6.48 -6.18 18.84
CA ARG A 122 7.67 -5.32 18.88
C ARG A 122 8.47 -5.36 17.58
N ARG A 123 8.65 -6.54 16.98
CA ARG A 123 9.31 -6.66 15.66
C ARG A 123 8.52 -5.92 14.59
N THR A 124 7.20 -6.11 14.54
CA THR A 124 6.34 -5.40 13.59
C THR A 124 6.38 -3.88 13.82
N ALA A 125 6.41 -3.41 15.07
CA ALA A 125 6.53 -1.98 15.36
C ALA A 125 7.87 -1.40 14.87
N GLU A 126 8.96 -2.16 14.94
CA GLU A 126 10.28 -1.75 14.43
C GLU A 126 10.32 -1.74 12.89
N GLU A 127 9.72 -2.73 12.23
CA GLU A 127 9.55 -2.70 10.77
C GLU A 127 8.76 -1.48 10.29
N VAL A 128 7.66 -1.15 10.99
CA VAL A 128 6.87 0.04 10.67
C VAL A 128 7.66 1.32 10.94
N ARG A 129 8.49 1.36 12.00
CA ARG A 129 9.40 2.48 12.26
C ARG A 129 10.36 2.71 11.10
N GLN A 130 11.00 1.65 10.61
CA GLN A 130 11.92 1.74 9.46
C GLN A 130 11.20 2.29 8.22
N ARG A 131 9.94 1.90 7.98
CA ARG A 131 9.12 2.46 6.88
C ARG A 131 8.79 3.95 7.05
N VAL A 132 8.55 4.40 8.29
CA VAL A 132 8.35 5.83 8.59
C VAL A 132 9.65 6.62 8.34
N GLU A 133 10.78 6.10 8.82
CA GLU A 133 12.09 6.73 8.65
C GLU A 133 12.49 6.80 7.17
N SER A 134 12.25 5.72 6.39
CA SER A 134 12.48 5.75 4.94
C SER A 134 11.60 6.78 4.24
N GLY A 135 10.31 6.87 4.60
CA GLY A 135 9.39 7.85 4.03
C GLY A 135 9.80 9.30 4.34
N ARG A 136 10.27 9.57 5.56
CA ARG A 136 10.83 10.88 5.93
C ARG A 136 12.09 11.20 5.14
N ALA A 137 13.01 10.25 5.01
CA ALA A 137 14.22 10.43 4.22
C ALA A 137 13.90 10.72 2.73
N THR A 138 12.82 10.14 2.19
CA THR A 138 12.33 10.47 0.84
C THR A 138 11.84 11.92 0.74
N LEU A 139 11.14 12.43 1.75
CA LEU A 139 10.71 13.85 1.80
C LEU A 139 11.90 14.80 1.92
N ASP A 140 12.88 14.48 2.77
CA ASP A 140 14.03 15.35 3.04
C ASP A 140 15.02 15.39 1.85
N ARG A 141 15.12 14.30 1.07
CA ARG A 141 15.98 14.22 -0.13
C ARG A 141 15.37 14.84 -1.39
N ALA A 142 14.21 15.47 -1.31
CA ALA A 142 13.51 15.98 -2.49
C ALA A 142 13.68 17.49 -2.75
N PRO A 143 14.89 18.04 -3.04
CA PRO A 143 14.97 19.27 -3.81
C PRO A 143 15.04 18.95 -5.32
N GLY A 144 14.00 19.35 -6.06
CA GLY A 144 14.11 19.74 -7.47
C GLY A 144 14.39 18.67 -8.54
N ALA A 145 14.36 17.37 -8.25
CA ALA A 145 14.48 16.36 -9.31
C ALA A 145 13.21 16.38 -10.19
N PRO A 146 13.33 16.51 -11.53
CA PRO A 146 12.19 16.37 -12.41
C PRO A 146 11.58 14.99 -12.18
N THR A 147 10.26 14.92 -12.08
CA THR A 147 9.55 13.66 -12.07
C THR A 147 10.02 12.84 -13.29
N PRO A 148 10.57 11.63 -13.11
CA PRO A 148 11.05 10.87 -14.25
C PRO A 148 9.86 10.54 -15.14
N VAL A 149 9.83 11.15 -16.31
CA VAL A 149 8.98 10.75 -17.42
C VAL A 149 9.61 9.49 -17.99
N ASP A 150 8.87 8.39 -18.02
CA ASP A 150 9.32 7.12 -18.55
C ASP A 150 8.77 6.92 -19.98
N PRO A 151 9.56 7.23 -21.03
CA PRO A 151 9.13 7.04 -22.41
C PRO A 151 9.07 5.56 -22.81
N SER A 152 9.59 4.64 -21.98
CA SER A 152 9.54 3.19 -22.21
C SER A 152 8.30 2.52 -21.62
N ALA A 153 7.46 3.26 -20.90
CA ALA A 153 6.21 2.75 -20.37
C ALA A 153 5.27 2.28 -21.48
N ALA A 154 4.46 1.27 -21.17
CA ALA A 154 3.50 0.70 -22.10
C ALA A 154 2.09 0.71 -21.51
N ILE A 155 1.10 0.84 -22.37
CA ILE A 155 -0.31 0.62 -22.05
C ILE A 155 -0.75 -0.65 -22.78
N ARG A 156 -1.16 -1.66 -22.01
CA ARG A 156 -1.66 -2.95 -22.51
C ARG A 156 -3.13 -3.08 -22.15
N ILE A 157 -3.98 -3.23 -23.16
CA ILE A 157 -5.43 -3.37 -22.99
C ILE A 157 -5.88 -4.63 -23.72
N ALA A 158 -6.45 -5.59 -23.01
CA ALA A 158 -6.93 -6.83 -23.63
C ALA A 158 -8.23 -6.60 -24.43
N GLN A 159 -9.14 -5.77 -23.93
CA GLN A 159 -10.43 -5.49 -24.55
C GLN A 159 -10.87 -4.04 -24.35
N LEU A 160 -11.39 -3.41 -25.41
CA LEU A 160 -12.10 -2.13 -25.32
C LEU A 160 -13.61 -2.36 -25.22
N ALA A 161 -14.28 -1.58 -24.38
CA ALA A 161 -15.74 -1.62 -24.24
C ALA A 161 -16.48 -0.71 -25.23
N HIS A 162 -15.85 0.37 -25.69
CA HIS A 162 -16.37 1.31 -26.68
C HIS A 162 -15.22 2.12 -27.32
N ASP A 163 -15.53 2.87 -28.38
CA ASP A 163 -14.63 3.85 -29.00
C ASP A 163 -14.56 5.12 -28.17
N GLY A 164 -13.37 5.61 -27.84
CA GLY A 164 -13.23 6.87 -27.08
C GLY A 164 -12.41 6.77 -25.79
N VAL A 165 -11.75 5.63 -25.54
CA VAL A 165 -10.71 5.54 -24.50
C VAL A 165 -9.49 6.30 -24.99
N SER A 166 -9.08 7.34 -24.27
CA SER A 166 -7.85 8.08 -24.57
C SER A 166 -6.67 7.47 -23.84
N VAL A 167 -5.57 7.26 -24.55
CA VAL A 167 -4.32 6.74 -24.01
C VAL A 167 -3.19 7.72 -24.28
N ARG A 168 -2.31 7.87 -23.30
CA ARG A 168 -1.12 8.72 -23.40
C ARG A 168 0.07 8.02 -22.76
N ILE A 169 1.24 8.16 -23.36
CA ILE A 169 2.50 7.63 -22.82
C ILE A 169 3.46 8.80 -22.69
N ALA A 170 4.02 9.00 -21.50
CA ALA A 170 4.93 10.10 -21.21
C ALA A 170 4.30 11.45 -21.66
N ASP A 171 5.08 12.36 -22.22
CA ASP A 171 4.58 13.65 -22.73
C ASP A 171 4.06 13.58 -24.19
N ASN A 172 3.78 12.38 -24.72
CA ASN A 172 3.25 12.26 -26.09
C ASN A 172 1.80 12.75 -26.20
N ASP A 173 1.37 13.02 -27.43
CA ASP A 173 -0.03 13.34 -27.71
C ASP A 173 -0.96 12.20 -27.30
N ALA A 174 -2.19 12.55 -26.90
CA ALA A 174 -3.19 11.55 -26.56
C ALA A 174 -3.68 10.86 -27.83
N GLU A 175 -3.64 9.53 -27.84
CA GLU A 175 -4.22 8.70 -28.88
C GLU A 175 -5.60 8.23 -28.42
N THR A 176 -6.61 8.35 -29.28
CA THR A 176 -7.93 7.79 -28.98
C THR A 176 -8.01 6.40 -29.59
N LEU A 177 -8.27 5.41 -28.75
CA LEU A 177 -8.43 4.05 -29.19
C LEU A 177 -9.81 3.84 -29.82
N VAL A 178 -9.79 3.19 -30.97
CA VAL A 178 -10.97 2.71 -31.70
C VAL A 178 -10.99 1.19 -31.57
N MET A 179 -12.15 0.59 -31.32
CA MET A 179 -12.35 -0.84 -31.08
C MET A 179 -11.62 -1.69 -32.11
N PRO A 180 -10.57 -2.43 -31.72
CA PRO A 180 -9.99 -3.44 -32.58
C PRO A 180 -10.59 -4.81 -32.30
N GLN A 181 -10.44 -5.69 -33.29
CA GLN A 181 -10.61 -7.13 -33.11
C GLN A 181 -9.32 -7.74 -32.52
N GLY A 182 -8.94 -7.38 -31.27
CA GLY A 182 -7.75 -7.96 -30.63
C GLY A 182 -7.15 -7.16 -29.46
N MET A 183 -6.07 -7.70 -28.87
CA MET A 183 -5.31 -7.05 -27.78
C MET A 183 -4.55 -5.83 -28.31
N LEU A 184 -4.71 -4.69 -27.64
CA LEU A 184 -4.03 -3.44 -27.95
C LEU A 184 -2.78 -3.27 -27.07
N MET A 185 -1.67 -2.99 -27.73
CA MET A 185 -0.44 -2.58 -27.10
C MET A 185 -0.04 -1.21 -27.65
N VAL A 186 0.09 -0.23 -26.76
CA VAL A 186 0.58 1.11 -27.08
C VAL A 186 1.88 1.31 -26.32
N GLY A 187 2.97 1.58 -27.05
CA GLY A 187 4.33 1.69 -26.50
C GLY A 187 5.38 1.25 -27.53
N ARG A 188 6.64 1.71 -27.38
CA ARG A 188 7.75 1.25 -28.24
C ARG A 188 8.20 -0.15 -27.79
N THR A 189 8.23 -1.10 -28.73
CA THR A 189 8.91 -2.39 -28.60
C THR A 189 10.43 -2.21 -28.55
#